data_AF-A0A963EL79-F1
#
_entry.id   AF-A0A963EL79-F1
#
_cell.length_a   1.000
_cell.length_b   1.000
_cell.length_c   1.000
_cell.angle_alpha   90.00
_cell.angle_beta   90.00
_cell.angle_gamma   90.00
#
_symmetry.space_group_name_H-M   'P 1'
#
loop_
_entity.id
_entity.type
_entity.pdbx_description
1 polymer ?
#
loop_
_entity_poly.entity_id
_entity_poly.type
_entity_poly.pdbx_seq_one_letter_code
_entity_poly.pdbx_strand_id
1 'polypeptide(L)' 'MYFDSFHALLVMDGHGGFVWSAYALTLLVIAFLLLAPVIRRKRLLRELRGVLRRAKGGRARVNEGETS' A
#
# COMPACT_ATOMS: atom_id res chain seq x y z
N MET A 1 -1.58 -8.53 42.50
CA MET A 1 -2.52 -7.51 41.98
C MET A 1 -1.77 -6.46 41.14
N TYR A 2 -1.19 -6.86 40.00
CA TYR A 2 -0.42 -5.95 39.12
C TYR A 2 -0.93 -5.96 37.67
N PHE A 3 -1.81 -6.90 37.33
CA PHE A 3 -2.41 -7.01 35.99
C PHE A 3 -3.63 -6.10 35.80
N ASP A 4 -4.23 -5.57 36.87
CA ASP A 4 -5.25 -4.51 36.78
C ASP A 4 -4.68 -3.17 36.28
N SER A 5 -3.37 -2.95 36.42
CA SER A 5 -2.74 -1.66 36.11
C SER A 5 -2.77 -1.33 34.61
N PHE A 6 -2.66 -2.31 33.72
CA PHE A 6 -2.73 -2.06 32.28
C PHE A 6 -4.14 -1.69 31.83
N HIS A 7 -5.16 -2.34 32.40
CA HIS A 7 -6.55 -2.01 32.14
C HIS A 7 -6.94 -0.67 32.80
N ALA A 8 -6.38 -0.33 33.97
CA ALA A 8 -6.55 0.97 34.62
C ALA A 8 -5.85 2.13 33.90
N LEU A 9 -4.76 1.87 33.16
CA LEU A 9 -4.14 2.84 32.25
C LEU A 9 -4.95 3.01 30.96
N LEU A 10 -5.53 1.91 30.46
CA LEU A 10 -6.47 1.88 29.34
C LEU A 10 -7.84 2.44 29.69
N VAL A 11 -8.19 2.50 30.97
CA VAL A 11 -9.47 2.98 31.51
C VAL A 11 -9.14 3.86 32.71
N MET A 12 -8.38 4.93 32.48
CA MET A 12 -8.36 6.07 33.40
C MET A 12 -9.75 6.72 33.30
N ASP A 13 -10.65 6.32 34.19
CA ASP A 13 -11.90 7.04 34.48
C ASP A 13 -12.80 7.33 33.25
N GLY A 14 -12.92 6.35 32.34
CA GLY A 14 -13.86 6.39 31.20
C GLY A 14 -13.35 7.06 29.91
N HIS A 15 -12.13 7.61 29.89
CA HIS A 15 -11.62 8.35 28.71
C HIS A 15 -10.70 7.53 27.79
N GLY A 16 -10.33 6.35 28.24
CA GLY A 16 -9.46 5.42 27.52
C GLY A 16 -9.87 5.08 26.10
N GLY A 17 -11.18 4.89 25.88
CA GLY A 17 -11.72 4.56 24.56
C GLY A 17 -11.46 5.66 23.52
N PHE A 18 -11.46 6.93 23.93
CA PHE A 18 -11.20 8.06 23.02
C PHE A 18 -9.75 8.12 22.58
N VAL A 19 -8.81 7.85 23.50
CA VAL A 19 -7.37 7.87 23.21
C VAL A 19 -7.02 6.78 22.21
N TRP A 20 -7.49 5.56 22.43
CA TRP A 20 -7.28 4.45 21.50
C TRP A 20 -7.98 4.66 20.16
N SER A 21 -9.16 5.26 20.15
CA SER A 21 -9.85 5.63 18.90
C SER A 21 -9.07 6.69 18.11
N ALA A 22 -8.52 7.71 18.79
CA ALA A 22 -7.69 8.75 18.17
C ALA A 22 -6.39 8.16 17.60
N TYR A 23 -5.72 7.27 18.35
CA TYR A 23 -4.55 6.55 17.84
C TYR A 23 -4.90 5.65 16.66
N ALA A 24 -5.98 4.86 16.76
CA ALA A 24 -6.43 3.98 15.70
C ALA A 24 -6.77 4.76 14.43
N LEU A 25 -7.46 5.89 14.55
CA LEU A 25 -7.80 6.77 13.43
C LEU A 25 -6.52 7.35 12.79
N THR A 26 -5.59 7.82 13.61
CA THR A 26 -4.31 8.37 13.12
C THR A 26 -3.49 7.31 12.40
N LEU A 27 -3.40 6.10 12.96
CA LEU A 27 -2.68 4.97 12.38
C LEU A 27 -3.35 4.53 11.07
N LEU A 28 -4.68 4.54 11.01
CA LEU A 28 -5.46 4.26 9.81
C LEU A 28 -5.20 5.30 8.71
N VAL A 29 -5.18 6.60 9.06
CA VAL A 29 -4.87 7.68 8.11
C VAL A 29 -3.45 7.52 7.58
N ILE A 30 -2.45 7.30 8.44
CA ILE A 30 -1.06 7.06 8.04
C ILE A 30 -0.97 5.84 7.13
N ALA A 31 -1.60 4.72 7.50
CA ALA A 31 -1.63 3.53 6.67
C ALA A 31 -2.25 3.82 5.31
N PHE A 32 -3.34 4.58 5.24
CA PHE A 32 -3.97 4.95 3.98
C PHE A 32 -3.05 5.82 3.11
N LEU A 33 -2.36 6.80 3.71
CA LEU A 33 -1.36 7.62 3.03
C LEU A 33 -0.19 6.80 2.48
N LEU A 34 0.22 5.72 3.16
CA LEU A 34 1.27 4.82 2.69
C LEU A 34 0.76 3.83 1.64
N LEU A 35 -0.47 3.33 1.78
CA LEU A 35 -1.07 2.36 0.85
C LEU A 35 -1.43 3.00 -0.50
N ALA A 36 -1.94 4.24 -0.50
CA ALA A 36 -2.32 4.96 -1.71
C ALA A 36 -1.21 5.01 -2.79
N PRO A 37 0.03 5.44 -2.49
CA PRO A 37 1.12 5.46 -3.46
C PRO A 37 1.57 4.05 -3.86
N VAL A 38 1.55 3.08 -2.94
CA VAL A 38 1.92 1.68 -3.24
C VAL A 38 0.94 1.04 -4.23
N ILE A 39 -0.37 1.23 -4.02
CA ILE A 39 -1.41 0.72 -4.92
C ILE A 39 -1.29 1.38 -6.30
N ARG A 40 -1.05 2.70 -6.34
CA ARG A 40 -0.89 3.46 -7.59
C ARG A 40 0.35 3.01 -8.38
N ARG A 41 1.47 2.79 -7.70
CA ARG A 41 2.71 2.25 -8.30
C ARG A 41 2.51 0.85 -8.88
N LYS A 42 1.76 -0.02 -8.19
CA LYS A 42 1.43 -1.36 -8.71
C LYS A 42 0.56 -1.31 -9.97
N ARG A 43 -0.33 -0.32 -10.10
CA ARG A 43 -1.13 -0.12 -11.32
C ARG A 43 -0.23 0.29 -12.51
N LEU A 44 0.63 1.29 -12.32
CA LEU A 44 1.54 1.76 -13.37
C LEU A 44 2.50 0.65 -13.86
N LEU A 45 3.07 -0.13 -12.94
CA LEU A 45 3.97 -1.24 -13.31
C LEU A 45 3.24 -2.35 -14.10
N ARG A 46 1.95 -2.60 -13.84
CA ARG A 46 1.17 -3.57 -14.63
C ARG A 46 0.95 -3.09 -16.05
N GLU A 47 0.68 -1.81 -16.23
CA GLU A 47 0.48 -1.20 -17.53
C GLU A 47 1.77 -1.21 -18.38
N LEU A 48 2.90 -0.83 -17.76
CA LEU A 48 4.21 -0.87 -18.41
C LEU A 48 4.63 -2.29 -18.84
N ARG A 49 4.28 -3.34 -18.07
CA ARG A 49 4.55 -4.74 -18.48
C ARG A 49 3.80 -5.12 -19.76
N GLY A 50 2.59 -4.61 -19.96
CA GLY A 50 1.81 -4.83 -21.18
C GLY A 50 2.46 -4.21 -22.41
N VAL A 51 2.94 -2.96 -22.26
CA VAL A 51 3.64 -2.22 -23.33
C VAL A 51 4.98 -2.89 -23.68
N LEU A 52 5.80 -3.25 -22.69
CA LEU A 52 7.10 -3.90 -22.91
C LEU A 52 6.99 -5.24 -23.65
N ARG A 53 5.94 -6.03 -23.38
CA ARG A 53 5.68 -7.28 -24.11
C ARG A 53 5.42 -7.04 -25.60
N ARG A 54 4.65 -6.01 -25.94
CA ARG A 54 4.37 -5.64 -27.34
C ARG A 54 5.59 -5.05 -28.04
N ALA A 55 6.37 -4.21 -27.34
CA ALA A 55 7.59 -3.62 -27.87
C ALA A 55 8.66 -4.68 -28.22
N LYS A 56 8.82 -5.72 -27.39
CA LYS A 56 9.73 -6.85 -27.68
C LYS A 56 9.24 -7.71 -28.85
N GLY A 57 7.93 -7.93 -28.99
CA GLY A 57 7.36 -8.70 -30.10
C GLY A 57 7.40 -7.97 -31.45
N GLY A 58 7.27 -6.64 -31.46
CA GLY A 58 7.34 -5.84 -32.68
C GLY A 58 8.76 -5.72 -33.24
N ARG A 59 9.77 -5.62 -32.38
CA ARG A 59 11.18 -5.47 -32.81
C ARG A 59 11.76 -6.75 -33.42
N ALA A 60 11.24 -7.93 -33.05
CA ALA A 60 11.64 -9.19 -33.65
C ALA A 60 11.13 -9.36 -35.09
N ARG A 61 9.94 -8.83 -35.43
CA ARG A 61 9.35 -8.92 -36.77
C ARG A 61 9.95 -7.94 -37.78
N VAL A 62 10.39 -6.75 -37.31
CA VAL A 62 11.00 -5.73 -38.19
C VAL A 62 12.37 -6.18 -38.70
N ASN A 63 13.14 -6.90 -37.88
CA ASN A 63 14.49 -7.33 -38.25
C ASN A 63 14.53 -8.51 -39.23
N GLU A 64 13.38 -9.17 -39.48
CA GLU A 64 13.25 -10.34 -40.36
C GLU A 64 12.82 -9.94 -41.79
N GLY A 65 12.41 -8.67 -41.99
CA GLY A 65 12.05 -8.11 -43.30
C GLY A 65 13.17 -7.34 -44.01
N GLU A 66 14.32 -7.12 -43.36
CA GLU A 66 15.48 -6.39 -43.92
C GLU A 66 16.58 -7.31 -44.49
N THR A 67 16.41 -8.65 -44.42
CA THR A 67 17.42 -9.63 -44.85
C THR A 67 16.98 -10.47 -46.06
N SER A 68 16.08 -10.00 -46.92
CA SER A 68 15.67 -10.69 -48.17
C SER A 68 15.79 -9.80 -49.39
#